data_AF-R6IIH3-F1
#
_entry.id   AF-R6IIH3-F1
#
_cell.length_a   1.000
_cell.length_b   1.000
_cell.length_c   1.000
_cell.angle_alpha   90.00
_cell.angle_beta   90.00
_cell.angle_gamma   90.00
#
_symmetry.space_group_name_H-M   'P 1'
#
loop_
_entity.id
_entity.type
_entity.pdbx_description
1 polymer ?
#
loop_
_entity_poly.entity_id
_entity_poly.type
_entity_poly.pdbx_seq_one_letter_code
_entity_poly.pdbx_strand_id
1 'polypeptide(L)' 'MIENGWLAAPEVEAEAVSQCCVCAEPICSGDSYWETEGGDICCECMENMTAAAFLTDVCCERENIAKRD' A
#
# COMPACT_ATOMS: atom_id res chain seq x y z
N MET A 1 41.07 -21.48 3.81
CA MET A 1 40.37 -20.19 3.90
C MET A 1 39.01 -20.47 4.52
N ILE A 2 38.76 -19.96 5.72
CA ILE A 2 37.43 -20.04 6.35
C ILE A 2 36.77 -18.70 6.00
N GLU A 3 35.84 -18.75 5.05
CA GLU A 3 35.09 -17.58 4.59
C GLU A 3 34.18 -17.13 5.75
N ASN A 4 34.33 -15.88 6.19
CA ASN A 4 33.63 -15.29 7.33
C ASN A 4 32.15 -15.01 7.00
N GLY A 5 31.31 -16.05 6.92
CA GLY A 5 29.86 -15.91 6.78
C GLY A 5 29.14 -15.43 8.05
N TRP A 6 29.85 -15.23 9.17
CA TRP A 6 29.29 -14.83 10.47
C TRP A 6 28.83 -13.36 10.58
N LEU A 7 28.99 -12.57 9.52
CA LEU A 7 28.49 -11.18 9.45
C LEU A 7 27.39 -10.98 8.41
N ALA A 8 26.92 -12.04 7.75
CA ALA A 8 25.74 -11.94 6.90
C ALA A 8 24.53 -11.71 7.82
N ALA A 9 23.88 -10.56 7.69
CA ALA A 9 22.58 -10.35 8.31
C ALA A 9 21.65 -11.47 7.83
N PRO A 10 20.87 -12.11 8.73
CA PRO A 10 19.88 -13.07 8.27
C PRO A 10 18.97 -12.36 7.27
N GLU A 11 18.88 -12.90 6.06
CA GLU A 11 17.91 -12.48 5.04
C GLU A 11 16.54 -12.94 5.52
N VAL A 12 15.99 -12.21 6.48
CA VAL A 12 14.60 -12.37 6.88
C VAL A 12 13.80 -11.58 5.86
N GLU A 13 13.34 -12.28 4.83
CA GLU A 13 12.36 -11.74 3.89
C GLU A 13 11.20 -11.20 4.72
N ALA A 14 10.88 -9.90 4.57
CA ALA A 14 9.83 -9.29 5.35
C ALA A 14 8.49 -9.95 4.98
N GLU A 15 7.75 -10.40 5.99
CA GLU A 15 6.48 -11.08 5.76
C GLU A 15 5.45 -10.09 5.20
N ALA A 16 4.89 -10.40 4.03
CA ALA A 16 3.82 -9.62 3.42
C ALA A 16 2.56 -9.72 4.28
N VAL A 17 2.09 -8.58 4.80
CA VAL A 17 0.90 -8.48 5.64
C VAL A 17 -0.35 -8.13 4.84
N SER A 18 -0.19 -7.45 3.71
CA SER A 18 -1.27 -7.11 2.79
C SER A 18 -0.74 -6.87 1.37
N GLN A 19 -1.62 -6.45 0.46
CA GLN A 19 -1.29 -6.13 -0.92
C GLN A 19 -1.92 -4.79 -1.30
N CYS A 20 -1.13 -3.89 -1.90
CA CYS A 20 -1.62 -2.59 -2.34
C CYS A 20 -2.67 -2.76 -3.44
N CYS A 21 -3.87 -2.20 -3.26
CA CYS A 21 -4.95 -2.31 -4.26
C CYS A 21 -4.70 -1.50 -5.54
N VAL A 22 -3.71 -0.60 -5.54
CA VAL A 22 -3.37 0.28 -6.68
C VAL A 22 -2.28 -0.33 -7.55
N CYS A 23 -1.12 -0.66 -6.97
CA CYS A 23 0.04 -1.17 -7.72
C CYS A 23 0.21 -2.69 -7.64
N ALA A 24 -0.57 -3.39 -6.80
CA ALA A 24 -0.48 -4.82 -6.53
C ALA A 24 0.85 -5.28 -5.89
N GLU A 25 1.73 -4.37 -5.49
CA GLU A 25 2.93 -4.69 -4.71
C GLU A 25 2.55 -5.16 -3.29
N PRO A 26 3.31 -6.11 -2.71
CA PRO A 26 3.10 -6.54 -1.33
C PRO A 26 3.40 -5.40 -0.37
N ILE A 27 2.59 -5.28 0.68
CA ILE A 27 2.85 -4.42 1.84
C ILE A 27 3.45 -5.33 2.90
N CYS A 28 4.69 -5.09 3.28
CA CYS A 28 5.44 -5.93 4.20
C CYS A 28 5.32 -5.45 5.65
N SER A 29 5.59 -6.37 6.57
CA SER A 29 5.63 -6.07 8.01
C SER A 29 6.60 -4.93 8.30
N GLY A 30 6.08 -3.84 8.88
CA GLY A 30 6.86 -2.64 9.19
C GLY A 30 6.70 -1.51 8.15
N ASP A 31 6.08 -1.78 7.01
CA ASP A 31 5.73 -0.74 6.05
C ASP A 31 4.58 0.12 6.57
N SER A 32 4.65 1.41 6.26
CA SER A 32 3.51 2.31 6.46
C SER A 32 2.54 2.18 5.29
N TYR A 33 1.27 2.05 5.60
CA TYR A 33 0.20 1.93 4.61
C TYR A 33 -1.10 2.51 5.17
N TRP A 34 -2.10 2.62 4.30
CA TRP A 34 -3.42 3.15 4.64
C TRP A 34 -4.49 2.12 4.38
N GLU A 35 -5.26 1.80 5.41
CA GLU A 35 -6.43 0.93 5.33
C GLU A 35 -7.63 1.75 4.85
N THR A 36 -8.29 1.30 3.79
CA THR A 36 -9.50 1.94 3.24
C THR A 36 -10.58 0.90 2.97
N GLU A 37 -11.83 1.35 2.79
CA GLU A 37 -12.91 0.43 2.43
C GLU A 37 -12.71 -0.24 1.06
N GLY A 38 -11.95 0.39 0.15
CA GLY A 38 -11.59 -0.15 -1.17
C GLY A 38 -10.37 -1.06 -1.16
N GLY A 39 -9.72 -1.25 -0.01
CA GLY A 39 -8.49 -2.03 0.15
C GLY A 39 -7.32 -1.21 0.67
N ASP A 40 -6.21 -1.89 0.93
CA ASP A 40 -5.02 -1.27 1.52
C ASP A 40 -4.15 -0.59 0.46
N ILE A 41 -3.54 0.54 0.80
CA ILE A 41 -2.73 1.36 -0.11
C ILE A 41 -1.36 1.63 0.48
N CYS A 42 -0.30 1.33 -0.28
CA CYS A 42 1.07 1.65 0.13
C CYS A 42 1.33 3.17 0.11
N CYS A 43 2.28 3.63 0.92
CA CYS A 43 2.65 5.05 1.00
C CYS A 43 2.98 5.66 -0.37
N GLU A 44 3.78 4.98 -1.21
CA GLU A 44 4.19 5.51 -2.52
C GLU A 44 2.99 5.78 -3.44
N CYS A 45 2.01 4.87 -3.44
CA CYS A 45 0.79 5.07 -4.22
C CYS A 45 -0.03 6.22 -3.66
N MET A 46 -0.17 6.33 -2.34
CA MET A 46 -0.92 7.44 -1.73
C MET A 46 -0.27 8.81 -2.00
N GLU A 47 1.05 8.91 -1.86
CA GLU A 47 1.78 10.17 -2.06
C GLU A 47 1.70 10.67 -3.51
N ASN A 48 1.64 9.76 -4.47
CA ASN A 48 1.51 10.08 -5.90
C ASN A 48 0.05 10.18 -6.38
N MET A 49 -0.92 9.80 -5.55
CA MET A 49 -2.32 9.77 -5.94
C MET A 49 -2.95 11.16 -5.84
N THR A 50 -3.72 11.53 -6.85
CA THR A 50 -4.55 12.75 -6.79
C THR A 50 -5.82 12.47 -6.00
N ALA A 51 -6.38 13.50 -5.34
CA ALA A 51 -7.64 13.36 -4.63
C ALA A 51 -8.79 12.84 -5.52
N ALA A 52 -8.78 13.18 -6.82
CA ALA A 52 -9.75 12.67 -7.77
C ALA A 52 -9.61 11.16 -8.00
N ALA A 53 -8.37 10.69 -8.20
CA ALA A 53 -8.09 9.25 -8.36
C ALA A 53 -8.40 8.46 -7.08
N PHE A 54 -8.11 9.04 -5.92
CA PHE A 54 -8.49 8.42 -4.64
C PHE A 54 -10.00 8.25 -4.52
N LEU A 55 -10.78 9.27 -4.90
CA LEU A 55 -12.24 9.18 -4.87
C LEU A 55 -12.82 8.20 -5.89
N THR A 56 -12.15 7.96 -7.02
CA THR A 56 -12.65 7.02 -8.04
C THR A 56 -12.24 5.59 -7.79
N ASP A 57 -11.00 5.37 -7.38
CA ASP A 57 -10.38 4.05 -7.32
C ASP A 57 -10.39 3.45 -5.91
N VAL A 58 -10.58 4.27 -4.87
CA VAL A 58 -10.43 3.86 -3.47
C VAL A 58 -11.69 4.10 -2.66
N CYS A 59 -12.22 5.33 -2.64
CA CYS A 59 -13.48 5.60 -1.99
C CYS A 59 -14.62 5.08 -2.87
N CYS A 60 -15.22 3.95 -2.50
CA CYS A 60 -16.44 3.45 -3.13
C CYS A 60 -17.70 4.33 -2.87
N GLU A 61 -17.52 5.58 -2.45
CA GLU A 61 -18.63 6.50 -2.22
C GLU A 61 -19.30 6.82 -3.55
N ARG A 62 -20.49 6.23 -3.77
CA ARG A 62 -21.40 6.60 -4.86
C ARG A 62 -21.42 8.13 -4.93
N GLU A 63 -20.99 8.68 -6.07
CA GLU A 63 -21.05 10.11 -6.39
C GLU A 63 -22.23 10.74 -5.64
N ASN A 64 -21.94 11.63 -4.70
CA ASN A 64 -22.99 12.34 -3.99
C ASN A 64 -23.61 13.29 -5.00
N ILE A 65 -24.62 12.80 -5.74
CA ILE A 65 -25.42 13.58 -6.67
C ILE A 65 -26.30 14.50 -5.83
N ALA A 66 -25.68 15.48 -5.17
CA ALA A 66 -26.37 16.62 -4.63
C ALA A 66 -26.93 17.38 -5.85
N LYS A 67 -28.15 17.00 -6.25
CA LYS A 67 -28.90 17.73 -7.27
C LYS A 67 -29.00 19.18 -6.79
N ARG A 68 -28.43 20.10 -7.57
CA ARG A 68 -28.81 21.50 -7.50
C ARG A 68 -30.27 21.58 -7.95
N ASP A 69 -31.15 21.89 -7.00
CA ASP A 69 -32.51 22.37 -7.27
C ASP A 69 -32.45 23.72 -8.00
#